data_AF-A0A2W0BFN3-F1
#
_entry.id   AF-A0A2W0BFN3-F1
#
_cell.length_a   1.000
_cell.length_b   1.000
_cell.length_c   1.000
_cell.angle_alpha   90.00
_cell.angle_beta   90.00
_cell.angle_gamma   90.00
#
_symmetry.space_group_name_H-M   'P 1'
#
loop_
_entity.id
_entity.type
_entity.pdbx_description
1 polymer ?
#
loop_
_entity_poly.entity_id
_entity_poly.type
_entity_poly.pdbx_seq_one_letter_code
_entity_poly.pdbx_strand_id
1 'polypeptide(L)' 'QGVGRLLVGAILDWARQRGARTLRLMVTSNNEPAISFYQRLGFTLTGRTEPYPNDPALIEYEMSRSIPSILRRRSQSPE' A
#
# COMPACT_ATOMS: atom_id res chain seq x y z
N GLN A 1 2.61 -17.99 9.55
CA GLN A 1 2.61 -16.88 10.53
C GLN A 1 2.16 -15.58 9.85
N GLY A 2 1.49 -14.68 10.57
CA GLY A 2 0.78 -13.49 10.03
C GLY A 2 1.49 -12.13 10.18
N VAL A 3 2.79 -12.13 10.46
CA VAL A 3 3.56 -10.90 10.80
C VAL A 3 3.50 -9.85 9.69
N GLY A 4 3.63 -10.25 8.43
CA GLY A 4 3.54 -9.30 7.30
C GLY A 4 2.21 -8.55 7.27
N ARG A 5 1.09 -9.24 7.57
CA ARG A 5 -0.24 -8.61 7.65
C ARG A 5 -0.31 -7.59 8.79
N LEU A 6 0.30 -7.91 9.94
CA LEU A 6 0.36 -7.01 11.09
C LEU A 6 1.17 -5.75 10.77
N LEU A 7 2.32 -5.89 10.13
CA LEU A 7 3.18 -4.77 9.73
C LEU A 7 2.48 -3.85 8.73
N VAL A 8 1.91 -4.42 7.66
CA VAL A 8 1.17 -3.61 6.66
C VAL A 8 -0.05 -2.94 7.28
N GLY A 9 -0.74 -3.62 8.21
CA GLY A 9 -1.84 -3.04 8.99
C GLY A 9 -1.40 -1.80 9.77
N ALA A 10 -0.31 -1.91 10.53
CA ALA A 10 0.25 -0.80 11.31
C ALA A 10 0.64 0.40 10.41
N ILE A 11 1.24 0.15 9.25
CA ILE A 11 1.59 1.21 8.28
C ILE A 11 0.33 1.90 7.75
N LEU A 12 -0.72 1.15 7.42
CA LEU A 12 -1.99 1.71 6.93
C LEU A 12 -2.67 2.59 7.98
N ASP A 13 -2.68 2.16 9.23
CA ASP A 13 -3.28 2.93 10.32
C ASP A 13 -2.49 4.22 10.59
N TRP A 14 -1.16 4.13 10.60
CA TRP A 14 -0.29 5.30 10.70
C TRP A 14 -0.49 6.28 9.53
N ALA A 15 -0.57 5.77 8.30
CA ALA A 15 -0.77 6.59 7.11
C ALA A 15 -2.15 7.27 7.12
N ARG A 16 -3.20 6.55 7.56
CA ARG A 16 -4.55 7.09 7.75
C ARG A 16 -4.56 8.24 8.76
N GLN A 17 -3.88 8.10 9.89
CA GLN A 17 -3.78 9.16 10.90
C GLN A 17 -3.11 10.43 10.37
N ARG A 18 -2.20 10.30 9.40
CA ARG A 18 -1.54 11.41 8.71
C ARG A 18 -2.34 12.01 7.56
N GLY A 19 -3.56 11.51 7.32
CA GLY A 19 -4.41 11.97 6.23
C GLY A 19 -3.97 11.49 4.84
N ALA A 20 -3.04 10.52 4.75
CA ALA A 20 -2.67 9.93 3.49
C ALA A 20 -3.89 9.29 2.80
N ARG A 21 -3.89 9.30 1.47
CA ARG A 21 -4.98 8.76 0.64
C ARG A 21 -4.61 7.48 -0.10
N THR A 22 -3.32 7.21 -0.24
CA THR A 22 -2.81 6.06 -0.97
C THR A 22 -1.50 5.61 -0.35
N LEU A 23 -1.32 4.29 -0.25
CA LEU A 23 -0.03 3.65 0.02
C LEU A 23 0.46 3.01 -1.28
N ARG A 24 1.74 3.19 -1.61
CA ARG A 24 2.38 2.63 -2.81
C ARG A 24 3.61 1.82 -2.42
N LEU A 25 3.93 0.82 -3.23
CA LEU A 25 5.15 0.02 -3.11
C LEU A 25 5.61 -0.42 -4.49
N MET A 26 6.88 -0.81 -4.58
CA MET A 26 7.46 -1.52 -5.70
C MET A 26 7.71 -2.98 -5.29
N VAL A 27 7.52 -3.91 -6.23
CA VAL A 27 7.80 -5.34 -6.04
C VAL A 27 8.42 -5.91 -7.30
N THR A 28 9.51 -6.67 -7.17
CA THR A 28 10.16 -7.29 -8.34
C THR A 28 9.20 -8.24 -9.06
N SER A 29 9.31 -8.28 -10.40
CA SER A 29 8.38 -9.02 -11.25
C SER A 29 8.37 -10.53 -11.02
N ASN A 30 9.47 -11.08 -10.51
CA ASN A 30 9.69 -12.49 -10.20
C ASN A 30 9.30 -12.89 -8.77
N ASN A 31 8.55 -12.05 -8.04
CA ASN A 31 8.17 -12.30 -6.65
C ASN A 31 6.66 -12.52 -6.53
N GLU A 32 6.15 -13.55 -7.21
CA GLU A 32 4.75 -13.95 -7.20
C GLU A 32 4.18 -14.14 -5.77
N PRO A 33 4.93 -14.69 -4.79
CA PRO A 33 4.46 -14.78 -3.41
C PRO A 33 4.19 -13.41 -2.78
N ALA A 34 5.07 -12.42 -2.99
CA ALA A 34 4.88 -11.06 -2.47
C ALA A 34 3.74 -10.34 -3.21
N ILE A 35 3.66 -10.45 -4.54
CA ILE A 35 2.56 -9.90 -5.34
C ILE A 35 1.21 -10.43 -4.81
N SER A 36 1.09 -11.75 -4.68
CA SER A 36 -0.10 -12.41 -4.14
C SER A 36 -0.41 -11.98 -2.70
N PHE A 37 0.62 -11.79 -1.88
CA PHE A 37 0.48 -11.28 -0.52
C PHE A 37 -0.11 -9.86 -0.49
N TYR A 38 0.40 -8.93 -1.30
CA TYR A 38 -0.11 -7.57 -1.36
C TYR A 38 -1.51 -7.50 -1.97
N GLN A 39 -1.81 -8.32 -2.99
CA GLN A 39 -3.17 -8.45 -3.54
C GLN A 39 -4.19 -8.89 -2.48
N ARG A 40 -3.87 -9.90 -1.66
CA ARG A 40 -4.72 -10.32 -0.53
C ARG A 40 -4.91 -9.22 0.52
N LEU A 41 -3.97 -8.28 0.61
CA LEU A 41 -4.08 -7.10 1.46
C LEU A 41 -4.76 -5.91 0.76
N GLY A 42 -5.35 -6.09 -0.42
CA GLY A 42 -6.12 -5.07 -1.12
C GLY A 42 -5.28 -4.05 -1.90
N PHE A 43 -4.01 -4.37 -2.20
CA PHE A 43 -3.25 -3.63 -3.19
C PHE A 43 -3.58 -4.11 -4.59
N THR A 44 -3.50 -3.22 -5.57
CA THR A 44 -3.67 -3.52 -6.98
C THR A 44 -2.47 -3.02 -7.78
N LEU A 45 -2.15 -3.69 -8.89
CA LEU A 45 -1.16 -3.21 -9.84
C LEU A 45 -1.63 -1.87 -10.42
N THR A 46 -0.73 -0.90 -10.53
CA THR A 46 -1.05 0.41 -11.12
C THR A 46 -0.76 0.47 -12.62
N GLY A 47 -0.05 -0.54 -13.15
CA GLY A 47 0.47 -0.58 -14.51
C GLY A 47 1.81 0.14 -14.69
N ARG A 48 2.28 0.90 -13.68
CA ARG A 48 3.62 1.50 -13.70
C ARG A 48 4.67 0.43 -13.42
N THR A 49 5.76 0.51 -14.18
CA THR A 49 6.92 -0.38 -14.05
C THR A 49 8.20 0.44 -14.09
N GLU A 50 9.21 -0.01 -13.37
CA GLU A 50 10.53 0.63 -13.35
C GLU A 50 11.61 -0.48 -13.39
N PRO A 51 12.79 -0.24 -13.99
CA PRO A 51 13.90 -1.20 -13.91
C PRO A 51 14.33 -1.42 -12.46
N TYR A 52 14.62 -2.66 -12.08
CA TYR A 52 15.14 -2.93 -10.75
C TYR A 52 16.58 -2.43 -10.63
N PRO A 53 16.93 -1.54 -9.67
CA PRO A 53 18.23 -0.88 -9.66
C PRO A 53 19.45 -1.81 -9.56
N ASN A 54 19.26 -2.99 -8.95
CA ASN A 54 20.35 -3.93 -8.70
C ASN A 54 20.50 -5.00 -9.79
N ASP A 55 19.47 -5.19 -10.63
CA ASP A 55 19.49 -6.12 -11.75
C ASP A 55 18.60 -5.59 -12.88
N PRO A 56 19.20 -5.00 -13.93
CA PRO A 56 18.47 -4.46 -15.07
C PRO A 56 17.66 -5.50 -15.86
N ALA A 57 17.90 -6.80 -15.68
CA ALA A 57 17.08 -7.85 -16.29
C ALA A 57 15.71 -8.01 -15.60
N LEU A 58 15.54 -7.42 -14.42
CA LEU A 58 14.29 -7.39 -13.68
C LEU A 58 13.62 -6.03 -13.76
N ILE A 59 12.29 -6.06 -13.74
CA ILE A 59 11.46 -4.87 -13.53
C ILE A 59 10.79 -4.98 -12.17
N GLU A 60 10.41 -3.84 -11.61
CA GLU A 60 9.52 -3.76 -10.48
C GLU A 60 8.13 -3.30 -10.93
N TYR A 61 7.10 -3.97 -10.43
CA TYR A 61 5.72 -3.52 -10.54
C TYR A 61 5.40 -2.56 -9.41
N GLU A 62 4.79 -1.42 -9.75
CA GLU A 62 4.17 -0.60 -8.73
C GLU A 62 2.79 -1.17 -8.35
N MET A 63 2.55 -1.29 -7.05
CA MET A 63 1.25 -1.60 -6.49
C MET A 63 0.77 -0.49 -5.58
N SER A 64 -0.54 -0.29 -5.52
CA SER A 64 -1.14 0.73 -4.64
C SER A 64 -2.39 0.25 -3.93
N ARG A 65 -2.67 0.84 -2.78
CA ARG A 65 -3.91 0.67 -2.04
C ARG A 65 -4.43 2.02 -1.58
N SER A 66 -5.72 2.29 -1.84
CA SER A 66 -6.39 3.47 -1.30
C SER A 66 -6.56 3.36 0.22
N ILE A 67 -6.33 4.47 0.91
CA ILE A 67 -6.53 4.62 2.35
C ILE A 67 -7.83 5.41 2.55
N PRO A 68 -8.89 4.78 3.11
CA PRO A 68 -10.12 5.48 3.42
C PRO A 68 -9.86 6.66 4.35
N SER A 69 -10.45 7.81 4.01
CA SER A 69 -10.42 8.98 4.87
C SER A 69 -11.22 8.72 6.14
N ILE A 70 -10.69 9.16 7.28
CA ILE A 70 -11.53 9.36 8.47
C ILE A 70 -12.36 10.61 8.17
N LEU A 71 -13.66 10.45 7.92
CA LEU A 71 -14.58 11.57 8.04
C LEU A 71 -14.54 12.02 9.50
N ARG A 72 -13.79 13.10 9.79
CA ARG A 72 -13.97 13.83 11.05
C ARG A 72 -15.43 14.27 11.05
N ARG A 73 -16.26 13.67 11.93
CA ARG A 73 -17.55 14.29 12.26
C ARG A 73 -17.23 15.72 12.68
N ARG A 74 -17.73 16.71 11.93
CA ARG A 74 -17.72 18.09 12.42
C ARG A 74 -18.49 18.06 13.72
N SER A 75 -17.81 18.39 14.82
CA SER A 75 -18.47 18.77 16.06
C SER A 75 -19.35 19.97 15.70
N GLN A 76 -20.67 19.78 15.66
CA GLN A 76 -21.60 20.89 15.80
C GLN A 76 -21.39 21.43 17.21
N SER A 77 -20.71 22.56 17.33
CA SER A 77 -20.86 23.42 18.50
C SER A 77 -22.18 24.15 18.34
N PRO A 78 -23.13 24.05 19.28
CA PRO A 78 -24.27 24.92 19.33
C PRO A 78 -23.85 26.23 20.01
N GLU A 79 -23.93 27.35 19.29
CA GLU A 79 -24.28 28.66 19.84
C GLU A 79 -25.29 29.32 18.91
#